data_AF-A0A7X5V1U4-F1
#
_entry.id   AF-A0A7X5V1U4-F1
#
_cell.length_a   1.000
_cell.length_b   1.000
_cell.length_c   1.000
_cell.angle_alpha   90.00
_cell.angle_beta   90.00
_cell.angle_gamma   90.00
#
_symmetry.space_group_name_H-M   'P 1'
#
loop_
_entity.id
_entity.type
_entity.pdbx_description
1 polymer ?
#
loop_
_entity_poly.entity_id
_entity_poly.type
_entity_poly.pdbx_seq_one_letter_code
_entity_poly.pdbx_strand_id
1 'polypeptide(L)'
;MAELGYVDDRLYAESKAGAMARRGLGARRVHEALRFAGVEEADAAALAPAIAAEGLASAIAFARRRRIGPYAREAADRPLQEKQMAAMIRAGHAPGLARAIVRMAPGDDPETALGGA
;
A
#
# COMPACT_ATOMS: atom_id res chain seq x y z
N MET A 1 15.45 -19.41 28.65
CA MET A 1 14.89 -18.05 28.80
C MET A 1 15.02 -17.28 27.48
N ALA A 2 14.26 -17.67 26.45
CA ALA A 2 14.20 -17.02 25.14
C ALA A 2 12.80 -17.17 24.51
N GLU A 3 11.75 -17.21 25.34
CA GLU A 3 10.41 -17.66 24.94
C GLU A 3 9.33 -16.58 25.08
N LEU A 4 9.70 -15.35 25.45
CA LEU A 4 8.76 -14.27 25.80
C LEU A 4 8.79 -13.05 24.84
N GLY A 5 9.69 -13.01 23.84
CA GLY A 5 9.86 -11.83 22.96
C GLY A 5 9.24 -11.95 21.56
N TYR A 6 9.28 -13.14 20.96
CA TYR A 6 8.83 -13.35 19.56
C TYR A 6 7.34 -13.09 19.31
N VAL A 7 6.51 -13.32 20.33
CA VAL A 7 5.06 -13.09 20.24
C VAL A 7 4.74 -11.60 20.19
N ASP A 8 5.55 -10.75 20.83
CA ASP A 8 5.33 -9.30 20.83
C ASP A 8 5.79 -8.68 19.50
N ASP A 9 6.99 -9.00 19.02
CA ASP A 9 7.54 -8.41 17.79
C ASP A 9 6.68 -8.71 16.56
N ARG A 10 6.14 -9.94 16.47
CA ARG A 10 5.24 -10.34 15.39
C ARG A 10 3.91 -9.60 15.48
N LEU A 11 3.28 -9.56 16.66
CA LEU A 11 2.00 -8.87 16.85
C LEU A 11 2.14 -7.35 16.61
N TYR A 12 3.25 -6.78 17.05
CA TYR A 12 3.63 -5.40 16.78
C TYR A 12 3.79 -5.17 15.29
N ALA A 13 4.49 -6.05 14.57
CA ALA A 13 4.70 -5.93 13.13
C ALA A 13 3.38 -6.00 12.35
N GLU A 14 2.51 -6.97 12.67
CA GLU A 14 1.16 -7.11 12.09
C GLU A 14 0.32 -5.84 12.32
N SER A 15 0.27 -5.38 13.58
CA SER A 15 -0.50 -4.18 13.97
C SER A 15 0.01 -2.92 13.26
N LYS A 16 1.32 -2.75 13.18
CA LYS A 16 1.98 -1.62 12.50
C LYS A 16 1.74 -1.67 11.00
N ALA A 17 1.88 -2.84 10.38
CA ALA A 17 1.62 -3.03 8.96
C ALA A 17 0.18 -2.66 8.59
N GLY A 18 -0.82 -3.20 9.30
CA GLY A 18 -2.22 -2.88 9.06
C GLY A 18 -2.54 -1.39 9.30
N ALA A 19 -1.96 -0.78 10.34
CA ALA A 19 -2.14 0.66 10.59
C ALA A 19 -1.58 1.53 9.45
N MET A 20 -0.42 1.14 8.88
CA MET A 20 0.18 1.83 7.75
C MET A 20 -0.61 1.62 6.45
N ALA A 21 -1.10 0.41 6.19
CA ALA A 21 -1.93 0.08 5.05
C ALA A 21 -3.25 0.86 5.06
N ARG A 22 -3.94 0.96 6.21
CA ARG A 22 -5.14 1.82 6.38
C ARG A 22 -4.86 3.30 6.12
N ARG A 23 -3.63 3.76 6.36
CA ARG A 23 -3.17 5.11 6.01
C ARG A 23 -2.79 5.24 4.53
N GLY A 24 -2.96 4.20 3.72
CA GLY A 24 -2.61 4.17 2.31
C GLY A 24 -1.11 4.21 2.08
N LEU A 25 -0.31 3.55 2.91
CA LEU A 25 1.12 3.35 2.65
C LEU A 25 1.31 1.96 2.03
N GLY A 26 2.00 1.92 0.88
CA GLY A 26 2.22 0.67 0.16
C GLY A 26 3.31 -0.20 0.80
N ALA A 27 3.36 -1.46 0.35
CA ALA A 27 4.22 -2.51 0.90
C ALA A 27 5.66 -2.06 1.14
N ARG A 28 6.27 -1.33 0.20
CA ARG A 28 7.66 -0.87 0.36
C ARG A 28 7.86 0.03 1.59
N ARG A 29 6.92 0.95 1.84
CA ARG A 29 6.95 1.83 3.02
C ARG A 29 6.72 1.05 4.31
N VAL A 30 5.87 0.02 4.26
CA VAL A 30 5.62 -0.87 5.40
C VAL A 30 6.89 -1.64 5.75
N HIS A 31 7.51 -2.31 4.79
CA HIS A 31 8.77 -3.03 4.99
C HIS A 31 9.88 -2.14 5.54
N GLU A 32 10.06 -0.94 4.98
CA GLU A 32 11.03 0.04 5.50
C GLU A 32 10.76 0.36 6.98
N ALA A 33 9.51 0.60 7.37
CA ALA A 33 9.15 0.95 8.74
C ALA A 33 9.24 -0.21 9.74
N LEU A 34 9.10 -1.46 9.28
CA LEU A 34 9.34 -2.66 10.09
C LEU A 34 10.83 -2.84 10.34
N ARG A 35 11.65 -2.72 9.28
CA ARG A 35 13.12 -2.76 9.40
C ARG A 35 13.65 -1.69 10.36
N PHE A 36 13.15 -0.45 10.26
CA PHE A 36 13.56 0.62 11.17
C PHE A 36 13.13 0.40 12.63
N ALA A 37 12.12 -0.44 12.88
CA ALA A 37 11.71 -0.81 14.23
C ALA A 37 12.50 -1.99 14.82
N GLY A 38 13.48 -2.52 14.08
CA GLY A 38 14.26 -3.68 14.52
C GLY A 38 13.52 -5.01 14.36
N VAL A 39 12.45 -5.07 13.56
CA VAL A 39 11.82 -6.35 13.21
C VAL A 39 12.80 -7.13 12.33
N GLU A 40 13.14 -8.34 12.76
CA GLU A 40 14.08 -9.21 12.07
C GLU A 40 13.60 -9.54 10.65
N GLU A 41 14.54 -9.73 9.73
CA GLU A 41 14.22 -9.94 8.30
C GLU A 41 13.34 -11.19 8.10
N ALA A 42 13.54 -12.23 8.92
CA ALA A 42 12.72 -13.45 8.87
C ALA A 42 11.24 -13.17 9.20
N ASP A 43 10.98 -12.33 10.20
CA ASP A 43 9.61 -11.95 10.60
C ASP A 43 8.97 -10.99 9.58
N ALA A 44 9.77 -10.05 9.06
CA ALA A 44 9.32 -9.18 7.98
C ALA A 44 8.98 -9.95 6.70
N ALA A 45 9.76 -11.00 6.37
CA ALA A 45 9.51 -11.89 5.25
C ALA A 45 8.24 -12.73 5.47
N ALA A 46 8.01 -13.24 6.68
CA ALA A 46 6.79 -13.97 7.04
C ALA A 46 5.52 -13.11 6.87
N LEU A 47 5.64 -11.78 7.05
CA LEU A 47 4.53 -10.84 6.89
C LEU A 47 4.33 -10.34 5.45
N ALA A 48 5.30 -10.55 4.56
CA ALA A 48 5.23 -10.07 3.18
C ALA A 48 3.95 -10.49 2.42
N PRO A 49 3.45 -11.74 2.53
CA PRO A 49 2.19 -12.14 1.89
C PRO A 49 0.98 -11.35 2.41
N ALA A 50 0.90 -11.11 3.72
CA ALA A 50 -0.20 -10.35 4.33
C ALA A 50 -0.17 -8.87 3.89
N ILE A 51 1.03 -8.27 3.86
CA ILE A 51 1.23 -6.91 3.36
C ILE A 51 0.84 -6.80 1.88
N ALA A 52 1.19 -7.81 1.07
CA ALA A 52 0.83 -7.87 -0.34
C ALA A 52 -0.69 -7.98 -0.53
N ALA A 53 -1.37 -8.81 0.28
CA ALA A 53 -2.83 -8.94 0.26
C ALA A 53 -3.55 -7.62 0.57
N GLU A 54 -3.00 -6.80 1.47
CA GLU A 54 -3.53 -5.45 1.75
C GLU A 54 -3.11 -4.39 0.71
N GLY A 55 -2.25 -4.74 -0.24
CA GLY A 55 -1.66 -3.80 -1.20
C GLY A 55 -2.68 -3.04 -2.05
N LEU A 56 -3.72 -3.74 -2.52
CA LEU A 56 -4.81 -3.15 -3.30
C LEU A 56 -5.61 -2.15 -2.44
N ALA A 57 -6.09 -2.59 -1.27
CA ALA A 57 -6.87 -1.76 -0.36
C ALA A 57 -6.08 -0.50 0.07
N SER A 58 -4.80 -0.64 0.38
CA SER A 58 -3.92 0.49 0.72
C SER A 58 -3.77 1.48 -0.45
N ALA A 59 -3.58 0.99 -1.68
CA ALA A 59 -3.47 1.86 -2.86
C ALA A 59 -4.78 2.61 -3.15
N ILE A 60 -5.92 1.93 -2.98
CA ILE A 60 -7.25 2.53 -3.09
C ILE A 60 -7.45 3.61 -2.03
N ALA A 61 -7.11 3.34 -0.77
CA ALA A 61 -7.19 4.32 0.31
C ALA A 61 -6.32 5.56 0.03
N PHE A 62 -5.11 5.36 -0.50
CA PHE A 62 -4.23 6.46 -0.92
C PHE A 62 -4.86 7.28 -2.06
N ALA A 63 -5.36 6.62 -3.09
CA ALA A 63 -5.96 7.26 -4.26
C ALA A 63 -7.22 8.05 -3.88
N ARG A 64 -8.07 7.50 -3.02
CA ARG A 64 -9.28 8.17 -2.50
C ARG A 64 -8.93 9.45 -1.76
N ARG A 65 -7.99 9.38 -0.81
CA ARG A 65 -7.53 10.54 -0.04
C ARG A 65 -6.92 11.63 -0.94
N ARG A 66 -6.23 11.23 -2.02
CA ARG A 66 -5.51 12.14 -2.91
C ARG A 66 -6.32 12.54 -4.17
N ARG A 67 -7.55 12.05 -4.32
CA ARG A 67 -8.42 12.26 -5.49
C ARG A 67 -7.73 11.91 -6.81
N ILE A 68 -7.22 10.68 -6.89
CA ILE A 68 -6.51 10.15 -8.05
C ILE A 68 -7.42 9.14 -8.76
N GLY A 69 -7.35 9.11 -10.09
CA GLY A 69 -8.02 8.12 -10.94
C GLY A 69 -9.54 8.05 -10.68
N PRO A 70 -10.08 6.93 -10.18
CA PRO A 70 -11.51 6.75 -9.96
C PRO A 70 -12.11 7.77 -8.99
N TYR A 71 -11.28 8.36 -8.12
CA TYR A 71 -11.69 9.34 -7.13
C TYR A 71 -11.39 10.80 -7.53
N ALA A 72 -10.85 11.02 -8.73
CA ALA A 72 -10.63 12.36 -9.25
C ALA A 72 -11.96 13.03 -9.60
N ARG A 73 -11.98 14.37 -9.67
CA ARG A 73 -13.16 15.11 -10.13
C ARG A 73 -13.32 15.05 -11.64
N GLU A 74 -12.19 15.03 -12.34
CA GLU A 74 -12.08 15.05 -13.78
C GLU A 74 -10.95 14.11 -14.19
N ALA A 75 -10.98 13.65 -15.44
CA ALA A 75 -9.93 12.79 -15.97
C ALA A 75 -8.59 13.52 -15.96
N ALA A 76 -7.56 12.89 -15.39
CA ALA A 76 -6.23 13.47 -15.35
C ALA A 76 -5.58 13.45 -16.74
N ASP A 77 -4.97 14.56 -17.14
CA ASP A 77 -4.12 14.63 -18.32
C ASP A 77 -2.78 13.90 -18.10
N ARG A 78 -1.97 13.74 -19.15
CA ARG A 78 -0.72 12.99 -19.08
C ARG A 78 0.26 13.56 -18.02
N PRO A 79 0.52 14.88 -17.96
CA PRO A 79 1.39 15.45 -16.92
C PRO A 79 0.87 15.22 -15.49
N LEU A 80 -0.44 15.32 -15.26
CA LEU A 80 -1.01 15.05 -13.94
C LEU A 80 -0.92 13.56 -13.59
N GLN A 81 -1.18 12.67 -14.54
CA GLN A 81 -1.02 11.22 -14.34
C GLN A 81 0.40 10.86 -13.90
N GLU A 82 1.42 11.44 -14.53
CA GLU A 82 2.83 11.21 -14.15
C GLU A 82 3.14 11.69 -12.72
N LYS A 83 2.62 12.86 -12.34
CA LYS A 83 2.75 13.38 -10.97
C LYS A 83 2.07 12.47 -9.95
N GLN A 84 0.87 11.98 -10.27
CA GLN A 84 0.10 11.08 -9.42
C GLN A 84 0.78 9.72 -9.28
N MET A 85 1.30 9.16 -10.39
CA MET A 85 2.11 7.95 -10.40
C MET A 85 3.31 8.08 -9.47
N ALA A 86 4.09 9.16 -9.61
CA ALA A 86 5.25 9.41 -8.78
C ALA A 86 4.87 9.53 -7.30
N ALA A 87 3.71 10.12 -6.98
CA ALA A 87 3.20 10.19 -5.62
C ALA A 87 2.88 8.80 -5.04
N MET A 88 2.25 7.91 -5.81
CA MET A 88 1.95 6.54 -5.37
C MET A 88 3.22 5.70 -5.18
N ILE A 89 4.18 5.80 -6.09
CA ILE A 89 5.47 5.09 -5.98
C ILE A 89 6.23 5.57 -4.74
N ARG A 90 6.25 6.88 -4.47
CA ARG A 90 6.87 7.43 -3.25
C ARG A 90 6.14 7.02 -1.97
N ALA A 91 4.83 6.80 -2.04
CA ALA A 91 4.04 6.23 -0.95
C ALA A 91 4.26 4.71 -0.77
N GLY A 92 5.02 4.06 -1.65
CA GLY A 92 5.44 2.67 -1.53
C GLY A 92 4.56 1.67 -2.27
N HIS A 93 3.66 2.11 -3.16
CA HIS A 93 2.82 1.20 -3.95
C HIS A 93 3.57 0.63 -5.16
N ALA A 94 3.19 -0.58 -5.56
CA ALA A 94 3.75 -1.25 -6.73
C ALA A 94 3.49 -0.42 -8.02
N PRO A 95 4.47 -0.28 -8.92
CA PRO A 95 4.30 0.53 -10.14
C PRO A 95 3.15 0.08 -11.05
N GLY A 96 2.89 -1.23 -11.12
CA GLY A 96 1.76 -1.78 -11.89
C GLY A 96 0.41 -1.31 -11.35
N LEU A 97 0.23 -1.43 -10.03
CA LEU A 97 -1.00 -1.01 -9.35
C LEU A 97 -1.20 0.51 -9.42
N ALA A 98 -0.13 1.29 -9.20
CA ALA A 98 -0.17 2.74 -9.36
C ALA A 98 -0.57 3.14 -10.78
N ARG A 99 -0.06 2.44 -11.80
CA ARG A 99 -0.41 2.69 -13.20
C ARG A 99 -1.86 2.39 -13.51
N ALA A 100 -2.38 1.27 -13.02
CA ALA A 100 -3.76 0.90 -13.22
C ALA A 100 -4.70 1.96 -12.64
N ILE A 101 -4.48 2.32 -11.37
CA ILE A 101 -5.33 3.30 -10.65
C ILE A 101 -5.27 4.69 -11.29
N VAL A 102 -4.09 5.20 -11.62
CA VAL A 102 -3.93 6.55 -12.19
C VAL A 102 -4.65 6.72 -13.54
N ARG A 103 -4.79 5.62 -14.30
CA ARG A 103 -5.39 5.64 -15.64
C ARG A 103 -6.89 5.39 -15.66
N MET A 104 -7.48 5.03 -14.53
CA MET A 104 -8.93 4.86 -14.40
C MET A 104 -9.65 6.20 -14.55
N ALA A 105 -10.83 6.15 -15.14
CA ALA A 105 -11.71 7.30 -15.26
C ALA A 105 -12.37 7.61 -13.91
N PRO A 106 -12.69 8.89 -13.64
CA PRO A 106 -13.54 9.25 -12.50
C PRO A 106 -14.82 8.41 -12.45
N GLY A 107 -15.11 7.83 -11.29
CA GLY A 107 -16.29 6.98 -11.09
C GLY A 107 -16.08 5.48 -11.39
N ASP A 108 -14.95 5.07 -11.95
CA ASP A 108 -14.62 3.64 -12.09
C ASP A 108 -14.55 2.95 -10.71
N ASP A 109 -14.84 1.66 -10.67
CA ASP A 109 -14.70 0.83 -9.47
C ASP A 109 -13.36 0.08 -9.48
N PRO A 110 -12.35 0.52 -8.71
CA PRO A 110 -11.06 -0.15 -8.66
C PRO A 110 -11.09 -1.50 -7.94
N GLU A 111 -12.04 -1.74 -7.02
CA GLU A 111 -12.11 -3.00 -6.27
C GLU A 111 -12.56 -4.12 -7.21
N THR A 112 -13.60 -3.87 -8.01
CA THR A 112 -14.06 -4.82 -9.02
C THR A 112 -13.03 -4.99 -10.15
N ALA A 113 -12.42 -3.89 -10.63
CA ALA A 113 -11.52 -3.95 -11.78
C ALA A 113 -10.13 -4.56 -11.48
N LEU A 114 -9.68 -4.54 -10.21
CA LEU A 114 -8.34 -4.97 -9.82
C LEU A 114 -8.33 -6.11 -8.79
N GLY A 115 -9.46 -6.41 -8.15
CA GLY A 115 -9.60 -7.47 -7.14
C GLY A 115 -9.82 -8.87 -7.71
N GLY A 116 -9.90 -9.02 -9.03
CA GLY A 116 -10.19 -10.29 -9.70
C GLY A 116 -8.97 -11.13 -10.10
N ALA A 117 -7.84 -11.02 -9.39
CA ALA A 117 -6.63 -11.81 -9.64
C ALA A 117 -6.43 -12.91 -8.60
#